data_AF-A0A365YYD1-F1
#
_entry.id   AF-A0A365YYD1-F1
#
_cell.length_a   1.000
_cell.length_b   1.000
_cell.length_c   1.000
_cell.angle_alpha   90.00
_cell.angle_beta   90.00
_cell.angle_gamma   90.00
#
_symmetry.space_group_name_H-M   'P 1'
#
loop_
_entity.id
_entity.type
_entity.pdbx_description
1 polymer ?
#
loop_
_entity_poly.entity_id
_entity_poly.type
_entity_poly.pdbx_seq_one_letter_code
_entity_poly.pdbx_strand_id
1 'polypeptide(L)'
;MKDILHALRLYASPVLFRENGALTAALFYLGVMGYEIVQHRHDVLWHDGYFTQSPALGQWWWLAQQMLFVAFALQYWRQVRSPLSAFYPRMLKGEYGAILIMLGGGAVALALPMMIVKAPILNTLALETISLPMAVGSNLGMPKTLRPRIRWLRSALTLLVFLLFLFPKMQDRILSAPWFVALGLIIAGVILTLIELHYAPFPAPATNQTRLPDTDAKAEPSRAHLLSPMLGRVLRVVFWQPPWLRHMPVPQAFNMTGPVTLVLLTTSMSIGFMIVATAIEAATHQRWPQWHDALAGLEPVPQFICMLSAMSLSQWLVARRNWPFLFTLGPFGHRNVFARRLYRTHFLQALQTAVIASVLACGIAIGRGALPPARAPAATLAVICAIMGASYVPSLTVFAARTARPGLTQMLSTVSATMGVQLAAEIFLGPDHVPSWAWLTAAALVPFCIVVAMFAPTALARADWPIEPPAL
;
A
#
# COMPACT_ATOMS: atom_id res chain seq x y z
N MET A 1 -24.35 19.11 -16.85
CA MET A 1 -24.24 17.89 -17.68
C MET A 1 -23.22 18.00 -18.81
N LYS A 2 -23.25 19.05 -19.66
CA LYS A 2 -22.24 19.21 -20.74
C LYS A 2 -20.79 19.17 -20.23
N ASP A 3 -20.49 19.87 -19.14
CA ASP A 3 -19.14 19.89 -18.55
C ASP A 3 -18.71 18.52 -17.99
N ILE A 4 -19.65 17.75 -17.44
CA ILE A 4 -19.40 16.38 -16.94
C ILE A 4 -19.10 15.43 -18.10
N LEU A 5 -19.83 15.55 -19.21
CA LEU A 5 -19.59 14.76 -20.42
C LEU A 5 -18.23 15.06 -21.04
N HIS A 6 -17.81 16.33 -21.05
CA HIS A 6 -16.46 16.69 -21.51
C HIS A 6 -15.37 16.13 -20.59
N ALA A 7 -15.56 16.19 -19.27
CA ALA A 7 -14.66 15.59 -18.31
C ALA A 7 -14.59 14.05 -18.46
N LEU A 8 -15.73 13.37 -18.65
CA LEU A 8 -15.79 11.92 -18.90
C LEU A 8 -14.99 11.48 -20.13
N ARG A 9 -14.92 12.31 -21.19
CA ARG A 9 -14.09 12.01 -22.36
C ARG A 9 -12.60 11.89 -22.02
N LEU A 10 -12.14 12.59 -20.97
CA LEU A 10 -10.76 12.49 -20.50
C LEU A 10 -10.47 11.14 -19.85
N TYR A 11 -11.48 10.49 -19.25
CA TYR A 11 -11.38 9.12 -18.74
C TYR A 11 -11.39 8.07 -19.86
N ALA A 12 -11.98 8.36 -21.02
CA ALA A 12 -11.87 7.52 -22.21
C ALA A 12 -10.60 7.79 -23.03
N SER A 13 -9.77 8.76 -22.62
CA SER A 13 -8.61 9.18 -23.39
C SER A 13 -7.49 8.13 -23.35
N PRO A 14 -6.67 8.03 -24.41
CA PRO A 14 -5.51 7.15 -24.42
C PRO A 14 -4.47 7.52 -23.35
N VAL A 15 -4.55 8.73 -22.80
CA VAL A 15 -3.72 9.19 -21.68
C VAL A 15 -4.00 8.37 -20.43
N LEU A 16 -5.26 8.01 -20.15
CA LEU A 16 -5.59 7.15 -19.01
C LEU A 16 -4.92 5.77 -19.17
N PHE A 17 -5.08 5.12 -20.32
CA PHE A 17 -4.52 3.78 -20.57
C PHE A 17 -3.00 3.75 -20.64
N ARG A 18 -2.38 4.82 -21.14
CA ARG A 18 -0.93 4.92 -21.23
C ARG A 18 -0.36 5.31 -19.87
N GLU A 19 -0.76 6.43 -19.28
CA GLU A 19 -0.03 7.02 -18.17
C GLU A 19 -0.43 6.45 -16.80
N ASN A 20 -1.55 5.73 -16.71
CA ASN A 20 -2.07 5.19 -15.46
C ASN A 20 -1.73 3.71 -15.28
N GLY A 21 -0.56 3.41 -14.71
CA GLY A 21 -0.19 2.01 -14.47
C GLY A 21 -1.03 1.30 -13.40
N ALA A 22 -1.80 2.03 -12.57
CA ALA A 22 -2.78 1.41 -11.68
C ALA A 22 -3.95 0.82 -12.50
N LEU A 23 -4.34 1.44 -13.61
CA LEU A 23 -5.32 0.86 -14.52
C LEU A 23 -4.77 -0.43 -15.17
N THR A 24 -3.50 -0.44 -15.57
CA THR A 24 -2.86 -1.66 -16.10
C THR A 24 -2.84 -2.79 -15.07
N ALA A 25 -2.54 -2.46 -13.81
CA ALA A 25 -2.61 -3.42 -12.69
C ALA A 25 -4.03 -3.95 -12.48
N ALA A 26 -5.03 -3.06 -12.51
CA ALA A 26 -6.43 -3.44 -12.37
C ALA A 26 -6.86 -4.41 -13.47
N LEU A 27 -6.50 -4.14 -14.73
CA LEU A 27 -6.80 -5.02 -15.86
C LEU A 27 -6.12 -6.40 -15.73
N PHE A 28 -4.87 -6.44 -15.25
CA PHE A 28 -4.19 -7.70 -14.99
C PHE A 28 -4.90 -8.51 -13.88
N TYR A 29 -5.22 -7.87 -12.75
CA TYR A 29 -5.94 -8.52 -11.65
C TYR A 29 -7.36 -8.96 -12.03
N LEU A 30 -8.05 -8.18 -12.86
CA LEU A 30 -9.32 -8.57 -13.46
C LEU A 30 -9.19 -9.82 -14.34
N GLY A 31 -8.09 -9.95 -15.09
CA GLY A 31 -7.78 -11.15 -15.87
C GLY A 31 -7.57 -12.38 -15.00
N VAL A 32 -6.77 -12.25 -13.92
CA VAL A 32 -6.53 -13.34 -12.96
C VAL A 32 -7.82 -13.72 -12.23
N MET A 33 -8.60 -12.73 -11.78
CA MET A 33 -9.92 -12.94 -11.19
C MET A 33 -10.87 -13.65 -12.17
N GLY A 34 -10.86 -13.27 -13.45
CA GLY A 34 -11.64 -13.96 -14.48
C GLY A 34 -11.26 -15.44 -14.63
N TYR A 35 -9.98 -15.77 -14.53
CA TYR A 35 -9.51 -17.16 -14.52
C TYR A 35 -10.01 -17.92 -13.28
N GLU A 36 -9.91 -17.33 -12.08
CA GLU A 36 -10.40 -17.92 -10.84
C GLU A 36 -11.92 -18.17 -10.87
N ILE A 37 -12.68 -17.23 -11.42
CA ILE A 37 -14.13 -17.37 -11.62
C ILE A 37 -14.44 -18.55 -12.54
N VAL A 38 -13.70 -18.72 -13.63
CA VAL A 38 -13.91 -19.84 -14.55
C VAL A 38 -13.60 -21.18 -13.89
N GLN A 39 -12.58 -21.24 -13.03
CA GLN A 39 -12.25 -22.45 -12.28
C GLN A 39 -13.33 -22.83 -11.26
N HIS A 40 -13.85 -21.85 -10.50
CA HIS A 40 -14.78 -22.08 -9.40
C HIS A 40 -16.26 -21.90 -9.80
N ARG A 41 -16.57 -21.69 -11.09
CA ARG A 41 -17.95 -21.41 -11.57
C ARG A 41 -18.96 -22.52 -11.25
N HIS A 42 -18.48 -23.74 -11.08
CA HIS A 42 -19.30 -24.93 -10.84
C HIS A 42 -19.33 -25.34 -9.37
N ASP A 43 -18.56 -24.65 -8.51
CA ASP A 43 -18.51 -24.97 -7.10
C ASP A 43 -19.79 -24.50 -6.41
N VAL A 44 -20.23 -25.28 -5.42
CA VAL A 44 -21.30 -24.86 -4.52
C VAL A 44 -20.69 -23.90 -3.51
N LEU A 45 -20.95 -22.61 -3.66
CA LEU A 45 -20.37 -21.55 -2.82
C LEU A 45 -21.34 -21.07 -1.72
N TRP A 46 -22.55 -21.60 -1.73
CA TRP A 46 -23.55 -21.37 -0.68
C TRP A 46 -23.64 -22.60 0.22
N HIS A 47 -23.30 -22.43 1.48
CA HIS A 47 -23.37 -23.47 2.51
C HIS A 47 -24.23 -22.96 3.67
N ASP A 48 -25.33 -23.65 3.98
CA ASP A 48 -26.18 -23.35 5.13
C ASP A 48 -26.63 -21.88 5.26
N GLY A 49 -26.90 -21.22 4.12
CA GLY A 49 -27.30 -19.80 4.07
C GLY A 49 -26.13 -18.80 4.15
N TYR A 50 -24.89 -19.28 4.13
CA TYR A 50 -23.68 -18.47 4.08
C TYR A 50 -22.99 -18.60 2.72
N PHE A 51 -22.57 -17.46 2.18
CA PHE A 51 -21.75 -17.41 0.97
C PHE A 51 -20.27 -17.48 1.35
N THR A 52 -19.56 -18.47 0.83
CA THR A 52 -18.14 -18.69 1.08
C THR A 52 -17.39 -18.65 -0.24
N GLN A 53 -16.47 -17.71 -0.41
CA GLN A 53 -15.69 -17.60 -1.63
C GLN A 53 -14.29 -18.22 -1.47
N SER A 54 -13.66 -18.58 -2.59
CA SER A 54 -12.25 -18.98 -2.57
C SER A 54 -11.37 -17.82 -2.07
N PRO A 55 -10.43 -18.04 -1.14
CA PRO A 55 -9.51 -17.01 -0.65
C PRO A 55 -8.77 -16.28 -1.78
N ALA A 56 -8.38 -17.02 -2.83
CA ALA A 56 -7.71 -16.45 -4.00
C ALA A 56 -8.65 -15.48 -4.75
N LEU A 57 -9.91 -15.88 -5.00
CA LEU A 57 -10.90 -15.04 -5.66
C LEU A 57 -11.11 -13.72 -4.91
N GLY A 58 -11.31 -13.78 -3.59
CA GLY A 58 -11.49 -12.58 -2.76
C GLY A 58 -10.27 -11.67 -2.75
N GLN A 59 -9.05 -12.23 -2.76
CA GLN A 59 -7.81 -11.47 -2.85
C GLN A 59 -7.66 -10.76 -4.20
N TRP A 60 -7.89 -11.47 -5.32
CA TRP A 60 -7.77 -10.90 -6.66
C TRP A 60 -8.82 -9.84 -6.95
N TRP A 61 -10.05 -10.08 -6.51
CA TRP A 61 -11.13 -9.13 -6.62
C TRP A 61 -10.82 -7.84 -5.83
N TRP A 62 -10.34 -7.96 -4.59
CA TRP A 62 -9.93 -6.82 -3.80
C TRP A 62 -8.77 -6.03 -4.44
N LEU A 63 -7.72 -6.71 -4.91
CA LEU A 63 -6.59 -6.06 -5.57
C LEU A 63 -7.02 -5.34 -6.86
N ALA A 64 -7.91 -5.95 -7.66
CA ALA A 64 -8.49 -5.33 -8.85
C ALA A 64 -9.27 -4.06 -8.48
N GLN A 65 -10.12 -4.14 -7.46
CA GLN A 65 -10.93 -3.04 -6.95
C GLN A 65 -10.07 -1.87 -6.46
N GLN A 66 -9.05 -2.14 -5.64
CA GLN A 66 -8.12 -1.13 -5.15
C GLN A 66 -7.41 -0.43 -6.31
N MET A 67 -6.87 -1.19 -7.26
CA MET A 67 -6.12 -0.59 -8.37
C MET A 67 -7.02 0.18 -9.35
N LEU A 68 -8.25 -0.29 -9.61
CA LEU A 68 -9.20 0.39 -10.48
C LEU A 68 -9.61 1.75 -9.89
N PHE A 69 -10.01 1.75 -8.61
CA PHE A 69 -10.42 2.97 -7.94
C PHE A 69 -9.26 3.94 -7.73
N VAL A 70 -8.05 3.44 -7.43
CA VAL A 70 -6.83 4.26 -7.40
C VAL A 70 -6.57 4.85 -8.79
N ALA A 71 -6.77 4.10 -9.87
CA ALA A 71 -6.60 4.63 -11.23
C ALA A 71 -7.55 5.81 -11.50
N PHE A 72 -8.84 5.68 -11.18
CA PHE A 72 -9.80 6.78 -11.35
C PHE A 72 -9.48 7.98 -10.45
N ALA A 73 -9.05 7.72 -9.21
CA ALA A 73 -8.63 8.76 -8.28
C ALA A 73 -7.40 9.52 -8.76
N LEU A 74 -6.38 8.83 -9.28
CA LEU A 74 -5.19 9.46 -9.85
C LEU A 74 -5.55 10.39 -11.00
N GLN A 75 -6.43 9.96 -11.92
CA GLN A 75 -6.88 10.80 -13.03
C GLN A 75 -7.61 12.06 -12.54
N TYR A 76 -8.51 11.91 -11.57
CA TYR A 76 -9.22 13.05 -10.97
C TYR A 76 -8.27 14.04 -10.31
N TRP A 77 -7.38 13.54 -9.44
CA TRP A 77 -6.44 14.39 -8.71
C TRP A 77 -5.49 15.12 -9.67
N ARG A 78 -5.10 14.49 -10.77
CA ARG A 78 -4.31 15.11 -11.85
C ARG A 78 -4.99 16.34 -12.44
N GLN A 79 -6.28 16.23 -12.74
CA GLN A 79 -7.04 17.33 -13.34
C GLN A 79 -7.32 18.43 -12.30
N VAL A 80 -7.70 18.05 -11.08
CA VAL A 80 -8.00 18.99 -10.00
C VAL A 80 -6.77 19.78 -9.53
N ARG A 81 -5.56 19.20 -9.62
CA ARG A 81 -4.31 19.84 -9.19
C ARG A 81 -3.60 20.65 -10.25
N SER A 82 -4.02 20.54 -11.50
CA SER A 82 -3.44 21.35 -12.56
C SER A 82 -3.49 22.82 -12.14
N PRO A 83 -2.41 23.61 -12.25
CA PRO A 83 -2.43 25.04 -11.93
C PRO A 83 -3.54 25.79 -12.67
N LEU A 84 -3.97 25.26 -13.82
CA LEU A 84 -5.07 25.77 -14.62
C LEU A 84 -6.44 25.57 -13.96
N SER A 85 -6.61 24.55 -13.10
CA SER A 85 -7.90 24.23 -12.47
C SER A 85 -8.39 25.34 -11.55
N ALA A 86 -7.47 26.08 -10.91
CA ALA A 86 -7.77 27.24 -10.07
C ALA A 86 -8.46 28.38 -10.84
N PHE A 87 -8.21 28.48 -12.16
CA PHE A 87 -8.78 29.50 -13.02
C PHE A 87 -10.12 29.08 -13.66
N TYR A 88 -10.49 27.80 -13.59
CA TYR A 88 -11.69 27.25 -14.24
C TYR A 88 -12.58 26.47 -13.25
N PRO A 89 -13.37 27.15 -12.39
CA PRO A 89 -14.21 26.48 -11.38
C PRO A 89 -15.30 25.58 -11.99
N ARG A 90 -15.72 25.82 -13.24
CA ARG A 90 -16.66 24.93 -13.96
C ARG A 90 -16.02 23.59 -14.33
N MET A 91 -14.72 23.58 -14.65
CA MET A 91 -13.96 22.36 -14.91
C MET A 91 -13.91 21.49 -13.65
N LEU A 92 -13.63 22.08 -12.48
CA LEU A 92 -13.62 21.35 -11.20
C LEU A 92 -14.96 20.68 -10.88
N LYS A 93 -16.08 21.37 -11.10
CA LYS A 93 -17.43 20.79 -10.94
C LYS A 93 -17.70 19.67 -11.94
N GLY A 94 -17.23 19.82 -13.18
CA GLY A 94 -17.32 18.78 -14.21
C GLY A 94 -16.54 17.52 -13.85
N GLU A 95 -15.29 17.67 -13.42
CA GLU A 95 -14.42 16.57 -13.00
C GLU A 95 -14.93 15.86 -11.75
N TYR A 96 -15.46 16.61 -10.78
CA TYR A 96 -16.11 16.03 -9.61
C TYR A 96 -17.32 15.16 -9.98
N GLY A 97 -18.15 15.62 -10.92
CA GLY A 97 -19.25 14.80 -11.46
C GLY A 97 -18.75 13.57 -12.23
N ALA A 98 -17.68 13.74 -13.03
CA ALA A 98 -17.11 12.66 -13.83
C ALA A 98 -16.50 11.55 -12.96
N ILE A 99 -15.72 11.88 -11.93
CA ILE A 99 -15.18 10.85 -11.04
C ILE A 99 -16.29 10.08 -10.32
N LEU A 100 -17.36 10.73 -9.88
CA LEU A 100 -18.47 10.03 -9.21
C LEU A 100 -19.14 9.01 -10.14
N ILE A 101 -19.32 9.36 -11.41
CA ILE A 101 -19.84 8.44 -12.42
C ILE A 101 -18.85 7.30 -12.67
N MET A 102 -17.55 7.58 -12.76
CA MET A 102 -16.52 6.55 -12.97
C MET A 102 -16.38 5.60 -11.78
N LEU A 103 -16.45 6.10 -10.54
CA LEU A 103 -16.41 5.27 -9.33
C LEU A 103 -17.69 4.42 -9.21
N GLY A 104 -18.86 5.01 -9.44
CA GLY A 104 -20.14 4.28 -9.43
C GLY A 104 -20.20 3.22 -10.53
N GLY A 105 -19.81 3.57 -11.75
CA GLY A 105 -19.72 2.64 -12.87
C GLY A 105 -18.66 1.55 -12.66
N GLY A 106 -17.54 1.90 -12.05
CA GLY A 106 -16.48 0.96 -11.67
C GLY A 106 -16.94 -0.05 -10.63
N ALA A 107 -17.68 0.39 -9.61
CA ALA A 107 -18.31 -0.50 -8.62
C ALA A 107 -19.27 -1.46 -9.33
N VAL A 108 -20.26 -0.94 -10.07
CA VAL A 108 -21.21 -1.79 -10.81
C VAL A 108 -20.50 -2.77 -11.75
N ALA A 109 -19.43 -2.36 -12.44
CA ALA A 109 -18.67 -3.23 -13.32
C ALA A 109 -17.92 -4.35 -12.58
N LEU A 110 -17.39 -4.09 -11.37
CA LEU A 110 -16.72 -5.08 -10.53
C LEU A 110 -17.70 -6.01 -9.82
N ALA A 111 -18.95 -5.60 -9.64
CA ALA A 111 -19.98 -6.44 -9.07
C ALA A 111 -20.46 -7.52 -10.05
N LEU A 112 -20.43 -7.23 -11.37
CA LEU A 112 -20.87 -8.16 -12.42
C LEU A 112 -20.14 -9.52 -12.39
N PRO A 113 -18.79 -9.59 -12.33
CA PRO A 113 -18.08 -10.87 -12.16
C PRO A 113 -18.52 -11.67 -10.93
N MET A 114 -18.79 -11.00 -9.80
CA MET A 114 -19.23 -11.67 -8.58
C MET A 114 -20.66 -12.21 -8.71
N MET A 115 -21.50 -11.62 -9.56
CA MET A 115 -22.82 -12.17 -9.90
C MET A 115 -22.72 -13.50 -10.65
N ILE A 116 -21.69 -13.71 -11.47
CA ILE A 116 -21.47 -14.99 -12.17
C ILE A 116 -21.28 -16.12 -11.14
N VAL A 117 -20.62 -15.80 -10.03
CA VAL A 117 -20.35 -16.66 -8.89
C VAL A 117 -21.55 -16.73 -7.93
N LYS A 118 -22.69 -16.11 -8.29
CA LYS A 118 -23.94 -16.03 -7.51
C LYS A 118 -23.79 -15.32 -6.16
N ALA A 119 -22.85 -14.38 -6.05
CA ALA A 119 -22.72 -13.53 -4.88
C ALA A 119 -23.90 -12.52 -4.80
N PRO A 120 -24.36 -12.17 -3.59
CA PRO A 120 -25.47 -11.22 -3.42
C PRO A 120 -25.03 -9.79 -3.74
N ILE A 121 -25.65 -9.20 -4.76
CA ILE A 121 -25.28 -7.92 -5.38
C ILE A 121 -25.15 -6.78 -4.36
N LEU A 122 -26.12 -6.66 -3.45
CA LEU A 122 -26.13 -5.56 -2.47
C LEU A 122 -24.90 -5.63 -1.54
N ASN A 123 -24.48 -6.83 -1.19
CA ASN A 123 -23.37 -7.07 -0.27
C ASN A 123 -22.03 -6.94 -1.02
N THR A 124 -21.98 -7.34 -2.28
CA THR A 124 -20.85 -7.06 -3.18
C THR A 124 -20.63 -5.54 -3.31
N LEU A 125 -21.70 -4.78 -3.57
CA LEU A 125 -21.63 -3.30 -3.61
C LEU A 125 -21.25 -2.70 -2.26
N ALA A 126 -21.65 -3.30 -1.14
CA ALA A 126 -21.22 -2.86 0.18
C ALA A 126 -19.71 -2.98 0.37
N LEU A 127 -19.12 -4.12 0.00
CA LEU A 127 -17.66 -4.27 0.02
C LEU A 127 -16.99 -3.26 -0.92
N GLU A 128 -17.51 -3.09 -2.14
CA GLU A 128 -16.98 -2.12 -3.10
C GLU A 128 -16.93 -0.69 -2.57
N THR A 129 -18.04 -0.25 -2.00
CA THR A 129 -18.20 1.11 -1.50
C THR A 129 -17.37 1.39 -0.25
N ILE A 130 -17.13 0.40 0.61
CA ILE A 130 -16.25 0.53 1.78
C ILE A 130 -14.78 0.71 1.36
N SER A 131 -14.37 0.20 0.20
CA SER A 131 -12.98 0.36 -0.26
C SER A 131 -12.73 1.70 -0.96
N LEU A 132 -13.77 2.35 -1.51
CA LEU A 132 -13.66 3.60 -2.25
C LEU A 132 -12.90 4.69 -1.45
N PRO A 133 -13.19 4.94 -0.14
CA PRO A 133 -12.48 5.94 0.64
C PRO A 133 -10.97 5.69 0.73
N MET A 134 -10.54 4.43 0.80
CA MET A 134 -9.11 4.08 0.85
C MET A 134 -8.41 4.43 -0.45
N ALA A 135 -9.03 4.04 -1.58
CA ALA A 135 -8.46 4.21 -2.90
C ALA A 135 -8.38 5.68 -3.29
N VAL A 136 -9.46 6.43 -3.05
CA VAL A 136 -9.56 7.86 -3.35
C VAL A 136 -8.65 8.72 -2.45
N GLY A 137 -8.51 8.32 -1.19
CA GLY A 137 -7.70 9.02 -0.19
C GLY A 137 -6.20 8.75 -0.28
N SER A 138 -5.75 7.80 -1.11
CA SER A 138 -4.36 7.26 -1.19
C SER A 138 -3.26 8.27 -1.61
N ASN A 139 -3.58 9.55 -1.63
CA ASN A 139 -2.70 10.62 -2.05
C ASN A 139 -1.48 10.80 -1.13
N LEU A 140 -0.36 10.20 -1.55
CA LEU A 140 0.98 10.31 -0.94
C LEU A 140 1.66 11.67 -1.22
N GLY A 141 1.11 12.51 -2.09
CA GLY A 141 1.76 13.72 -2.61
C GLY A 141 1.36 15.04 -1.95
N MET A 142 0.34 15.06 -1.09
CA MET A 142 0.08 16.21 -0.21
C MET A 142 0.85 16.00 1.09
N PRO A 143 1.47 17.03 1.67
CA PRO A 143 1.95 16.92 3.03
C PRO A 143 0.73 16.53 3.89
N LYS A 144 0.77 15.33 4.48
CA LYS A 144 -0.28 14.72 5.31
C LYS A 144 -0.64 15.57 6.55
N THR A 145 -0.09 16.78 6.65
CA THR A 145 -0.18 17.76 7.72
C THR A 145 -1.39 18.70 7.60
N LEU A 146 -2.13 18.70 6.48
CA LEU A 146 -3.17 19.72 6.23
C LEU A 146 -4.60 19.38 6.73
N ARG A 147 -4.84 18.18 7.31
CA ARG A 147 -6.12 17.84 7.97
C ARG A 147 -5.88 17.10 9.29
N PRO A 148 -5.38 17.78 10.34
CA PRO A 148 -4.99 17.12 11.59
C PRO A 148 -6.17 16.44 12.33
N ARG A 149 -7.38 17.01 12.23
CA ARG A 149 -8.56 16.54 13.00
C ARG A 149 -9.14 15.20 12.54
N ILE A 150 -8.93 14.79 11.29
CA ILE A 150 -9.53 13.56 10.71
C ILE A 150 -8.47 12.45 10.49
N ARG A 151 -7.19 12.76 10.72
CA ARG A 151 -6.06 11.86 10.38
C ARG A 151 -6.13 10.52 11.11
N TRP A 152 -6.50 10.53 12.39
CA TRP A 152 -6.58 9.31 13.19
C TRP A 152 -7.79 8.45 12.78
N LEU A 153 -8.98 9.07 12.68
CA LEU A 153 -10.20 8.38 12.20
C LEU A 153 -9.98 7.76 10.82
N ARG A 154 -9.35 8.50 9.91
CA ARG A 154 -9.00 8.01 8.57
C ARG A 154 -8.01 6.86 8.62
N SER A 155 -6.96 6.95 9.43
CA SER A 155 -5.95 5.88 9.54
C SER A 155 -6.57 4.63 10.15
N ALA A 156 -7.41 4.78 11.17
CA ALA A 156 -8.15 3.68 11.79
C ALA A 156 -9.14 3.03 10.80
N LEU A 157 -9.86 3.82 10.00
CA LEU A 157 -10.81 3.31 9.01
C LEU A 157 -10.10 2.65 7.82
N THR A 158 -9.01 3.23 7.33
CA THR A 158 -8.17 2.62 6.29
C THR A 158 -7.59 1.30 6.76
N LEU A 159 -7.13 1.24 8.01
CA LEU A 159 -6.65 0.02 8.64
C LEU A 159 -7.78 -1.00 8.77
N LEU A 160 -8.95 -0.61 9.28
CA LEU A 160 -10.10 -1.50 9.42
C LEU A 160 -10.54 -2.10 8.08
N VAL A 161 -10.67 -1.28 7.04
CA VAL A 161 -11.05 -1.76 5.70
C VAL A 161 -9.95 -2.65 5.10
N PHE A 162 -8.68 -2.25 5.21
CA PHE A 162 -7.56 -3.10 4.81
C PHE A 162 -7.61 -4.48 5.47
N LEU A 163 -7.96 -4.53 6.76
CA LEU A 163 -8.09 -5.78 7.52
C LEU A 163 -9.32 -6.59 7.07
N LEU A 164 -10.48 -5.95 6.89
CA LEU A 164 -11.69 -6.61 6.37
C LEU A 164 -11.43 -7.32 5.04
N PHE A 165 -10.62 -6.72 4.18
CA PHE A 165 -10.25 -7.30 2.89
C PHE A 165 -9.08 -8.27 2.95
N LEU A 166 -8.21 -8.18 3.96
CA LEU A 166 -7.14 -9.16 4.12
C LEU A 166 -7.66 -10.53 4.58
N PHE A 167 -8.75 -10.56 5.34
CA PHE A 167 -9.34 -11.80 5.86
C PHE A 167 -10.51 -12.28 4.99
N PRO A 168 -10.37 -13.38 4.22
CA PRO A 168 -11.44 -13.91 3.37
C PRO A 168 -12.74 -14.17 4.14
N LYS A 169 -12.63 -14.72 5.36
CA LYS A 169 -13.79 -14.96 6.25
C LYS A 169 -14.61 -13.70 6.54
N MET A 170 -13.99 -12.52 6.63
CA MET A 170 -14.72 -11.27 6.86
C MET A 170 -15.42 -10.78 5.61
N GLN A 171 -14.81 -10.97 4.44
CA GLN A 171 -15.47 -10.71 3.17
C GLN A 171 -16.70 -11.61 3.02
N ASP A 172 -16.56 -12.91 3.30
CA ASP A 172 -17.65 -13.90 3.24
C ASP A 172 -18.83 -13.51 4.15
N ARG A 173 -18.53 -13.02 5.36
CA ARG A 173 -19.55 -12.56 6.31
C ARG A 173 -20.29 -11.32 5.88
N ILE A 174 -19.58 -10.38 5.24
CA ILE A 174 -20.24 -9.22 4.66
C ILE A 174 -21.07 -9.67 3.46
N LEU A 175 -20.58 -10.61 2.65
CA LEU A 175 -21.34 -11.22 1.55
C LEU A 175 -22.58 -11.97 2.04
N SER A 176 -22.55 -12.58 3.22
CA SER A 176 -23.72 -13.25 3.81
C SER A 176 -24.55 -12.35 4.75
N ALA A 177 -24.20 -11.07 4.90
CA ALA A 177 -24.87 -10.18 5.84
C ALA A 177 -26.32 -9.86 5.42
N PRO A 178 -27.20 -9.53 6.39
CA PRO A 178 -28.54 -9.05 6.08
C PRO A 178 -28.51 -7.75 5.25
N TRP A 179 -29.53 -7.57 4.40
CA TRP A 179 -29.60 -6.45 3.44
C TRP A 179 -29.46 -5.07 4.10
N PHE A 180 -29.96 -4.88 5.32
CA PHE A 180 -29.87 -3.61 6.05
C PHE A 180 -28.45 -3.27 6.49
N VAL A 181 -27.63 -4.28 6.79
CA VAL A 181 -26.20 -4.09 7.12
C VAL A 181 -25.45 -3.66 5.86
N ALA A 182 -25.68 -4.35 4.75
CA ALA A 182 -25.09 -4.00 3.46
C ALA A 182 -25.46 -2.57 3.05
N LEU A 183 -26.72 -2.16 3.23
CA LEU A 183 -27.16 -0.80 2.95
C LEU A 183 -26.46 0.25 3.84
N GLY A 184 -26.35 -0.02 5.14
CA GLY A 184 -25.65 0.86 6.08
C GLY A 184 -24.17 1.04 5.70
N LEU A 185 -23.51 -0.04 5.28
CA LEU A 185 -22.14 -0.02 4.79
C LEU A 185 -21.98 0.76 3.48
N ILE A 186 -22.92 0.62 2.54
CA ILE A 186 -22.97 1.42 1.31
C ILE A 186 -23.05 2.91 1.64
N ILE A 187 -24.00 3.29 2.50
CA ILE A 187 -24.19 4.69 2.90
C ILE A 187 -22.91 5.24 3.55
N ALA A 188 -22.33 4.50 4.49
CA ALA A 188 -21.10 4.90 5.15
C ALA A 188 -19.92 5.05 4.16
N GLY A 189 -19.71 4.07 3.28
CA GLY A 189 -18.65 4.09 2.27
C GLY A 189 -18.79 5.26 1.30
N VAL A 190 -20.02 5.53 0.82
CA VAL A 190 -20.32 6.66 -0.06
C VAL A 190 -20.07 7.99 0.63
N ILE A 191 -20.59 8.20 1.85
CA ILE A 191 -20.39 9.44 2.61
C ILE A 191 -18.91 9.72 2.81
N LEU A 192 -18.14 8.71 3.23
CA LEU A 192 -16.70 8.84 3.43
C LEU A 192 -15.96 9.17 2.12
N THR A 193 -16.36 8.55 1.02
CA THR A 193 -15.79 8.82 -0.30
C THR A 193 -16.04 10.26 -0.73
N LEU A 194 -17.25 10.78 -0.52
CA LEU A 194 -17.60 12.18 -0.81
C LEU A 194 -16.76 13.15 0.04
N ILE A 195 -16.55 12.84 1.32
CA ILE A 195 -15.70 13.65 2.22
C ILE A 195 -14.24 13.68 1.74
N GLU A 196 -13.71 12.55 1.26
CA GLU A 196 -12.34 12.45 0.74
C GLU A 196 -12.18 13.13 -0.63
N LEU A 197 -13.17 13.01 -1.52
CA LEU A 197 -13.16 13.69 -2.83
C LEU A 197 -13.33 15.20 -2.71
N HIS A 198 -13.91 15.68 -1.61
CA HIS A 198 -14.19 17.10 -1.42
C HIS A 198 -12.90 17.92 -1.44
N TYR A 199 -12.73 18.62 -2.57
CA TYR A 199 -11.66 19.58 -2.77
C TYR A 199 -12.06 20.90 -2.12
N ALA A 200 -11.39 21.24 -1.01
CA ALA A 200 -11.34 22.63 -0.58
C ALA A 200 -10.29 23.32 -1.46
N PRO A 201 -10.67 24.33 -2.26
CA PRO A 201 -9.68 25.13 -2.97
C PRO A 201 -8.66 25.60 -1.96
N PHE A 202 -7.38 25.44 -2.30
CA PHE A 202 -6.35 26.15 -1.57
C PHE A 202 -6.84 27.60 -1.48
N PRO A 203 -6.88 28.21 -0.28
CA PRO A 203 -6.69 29.63 -0.28
C PRO A 203 -5.43 29.80 -1.12
N ALA A 204 -5.51 30.56 -2.22
CA ALA A 204 -4.32 31.22 -2.70
C ALA A 204 -3.60 31.72 -1.45
N PRO A 205 -2.26 31.70 -1.36
CA PRO A 205 -1.64 32.60 -0.40
C PRO A 205 -2.20 33.97 -0.77
N ALA A 206 -3.28 34.37 -0.08
CA ALA A 206 -3.63 35.74 0.13
C ALA A 206 -2.28 36.31 0.49
N THR A 207 -1.91 37.31 -0.29
CA THR A 207 -0.72 38.12 -0.19
C THR A 207 -0.61 38.59 1.26
N ASN A 208 -0.24 37.68 2.13
CA ASN A 208 0.10 37.84 3.50
C ASN A 208 1.60 38.13 3.47
N GLN A 209 1.94 39.14 2.68
CA GLN A 209 2.73 40.27 3.13
C GLN A 209 1.95 41.06 4.21
N THR A 210 1.19 40.37 5.07
CA THR A 210 0.95 40.84 6.42
C THR A 210 2.33 40.87 7.05
N ARG A 211 2.90 42.08 7.01
CA ARG A 211 3.96 42.60 7.88
C ARG A 211 4.42 41.54 8.87
N LEU A 212 5.69 41.14 8.76
CA LEU A 212 6.44 40.76 9.95
C LEU A 212 6.08 41.79 11.03
N PRO A 213 5.35 41.42 12.08
CA PRO A 213 5.32 42.28 13.24
C PRO A 213 6.75 42.20 13.77
N ASP A 214 7.48 43.30 13.65
CA ASP A 214 8.53 43.64 14.61
C ASP A 214 7.87 43.61 15.98
N THR A 215 7.80 42.40 16.53
CA THR A 215 7.48 42.17 17.91
C THR A 215 8.69 41.50 18.47
N ASP A 216 9.43 42.28 19.26
CA ASP A 216 10.17 41.89 20.44
C ASP A 216 9.28 41.03 21.36
N ALA A 217 8.87 39.87 20.87
CA ALA A 217 8.28 38.82 21.66
C ALA A 217 9.45 38.19 22.40
N LYS A 218 9.69 38.69 23.62
CA LYS A 218 10.38 37.97 24.69
C LYS A 218 10.19 36.48 24.46
N ALA A 219 11.28 35.82 24.11
CA ALA A 219 11.33 34.37 24.04
C ALA A 219 10.98 33.85 25.45
N GLU A 220 9.69 33.59 25.68
CA GLU A 220 9.31 32.70 26.76
C GLU A 220 10.01 31.38 26.47
N PRO A 221 10.89 30.90 27.37
CA PRO A 221 11.57 29.63 27.15
C PRO A 221 10.49 28.56 27.09
N SER A 222 10.31 28.06 25.86
CA SER A 222 9.45 26.94 25.52
C SER A 222 9.53 25.86 26.59
N ARG A 223 8.37 25.32 26.97
CA ARG A 223 8.15 24.17 27.88
C ARG A 223 8.88 22.87 27.46
N ALA A 224 9.88 22.94 26.58
CA ALA A 224 10.72 21.86 26.08
C ALA A 224 11.80 21.37 27.08
N HIS A 225 12.05 22.09 28.18
CA HIS A 225 13.07 21.70 29.17
C HIS A 225 12.57 20.85 30.36
N LEU A 226 11.29 20.44 30.37
CA LEU A 226 10.75 19.53 31.38
C LEU A 226 10.54 18.09 30.87
N LEU A 227 11.14 17.72 29.73
CA LEU A 227 11.28 16.32 29.37
C LEU A 227 12.48 15.76 30.14
N SER A 228 12.19 14.87 31.10
CA SER A 228 13.18 14.29 32.01
C SER A 228 14.43 13.78 31.25
N PRO A 229 15.63 13.81 31.87
CA PRO A 229 16.86 13.32 31.24
C PRO A 229 16.77 11.84 30.80
N MET A 230 15.87 11.07 31.42
CA MET A 230 15.49 9.72 31.01
C MET A 230 14.81 9.70 29.64
N LEU A 231 13.82 10.56 29.40
CA LEU A 231 13.13 10.65 28.12
C LEU A 231 14.07 11.04 26.98
N GLY A 232 15.00 11.97 27.24
CA GLY A 232 16.04 12.35 26.28
C GLY A 232 16.97 11.19 25.90
N ARG A 233 17.32 10.30 26.84
CA ARG A 233 18.10 9.09 26.56
C ARG A 233 17.30 8.06 25.76
N VAL A 234 16.04 7.82 26.13
CA VAL A 234 15.15 6.89 25.41
C VAL A 234 14.93 7.35 23.97
N LEU A 235 14.62 8.63 23.76
CA LEU A 235 14.44 9.18 22.42
C LEU A 235 15.72 9.07 21.58
N ARG A 236 16.90 9.27 22.17
CA ARG A 236 18.18 9.10 21.49
C ARG A 236 18.41 7.66 21.01
N VAL A 237 17.97 6.66 21.79
CA VAL A 237 18.04 5.24 21.41
C VAL A 237 17.00 4.90 20.35
N VAL A 238 15.75 5.36 20.52
CA VAL A 238 14.65 5.09 19.59
C VAL A 238 14.93 5.66 18.19
N PHE A 239 15.45 6.88 18.14
CA PHE A 239 15.84 7.56 16.89
C PHE A 239 17.30 7.30 16.49
N TRP A 240 17.99 6.37 17.16
CA TRP A 240 19.35 6.04 16.77
C TRP A 240 19.34 5.46 15.34
N GLN A 241 20.10 6.11 14.47
CA GLN A 241 20.37 5.61 13.13
C GLN A 241 21.82 5.11 13.06
N PRO A 242 22.09 3.98 12.41
CA PRO A 242 23.46 3.56 12.14
C PRO A 242 24.19 4.55 11.20
N PRO A 243 25.53 4.63 11.25
CA PRO A 243 26.32 5.62 10.51
C PRO A 243 26.09 5.60 8.99
N TRP A 244 25.82 4.41 8.42
CA TRP A 244 25.56 4.22 7.00
C TRP A 244 24.23 4.83 6.52
N LEU A 245 23.28 5.13 7.43
CA LEU A 245 22.02 5.82 7.09
C LEU A 245 22.10 7.34 7.28
N ARG A 246 23.05 7.86 8.08
CA ARG A 246 23.10 9.29 8.46
C ARG A 246 23.63 10.23 7.37
N HIS A 247 24.37 9.73 6.39
CA HIS A 247 25.21 10.56 5.50
C HIS A 247 24.78 10.56 4.03
N MET A 248 23.61 9.99 3.71
CA MET A 248 23.20 9.89 2.32
C MET A 248 22.13 10.95 2.00
N PRO A 249 22.37 11.89 1.06
CA PRO A 249 21.33 12.76 0.54
C PRO A 249 20.40 11.94 -0.36
N VAL A 250 19.39 11.33 0.24
CA VAL A 250 18.50 10.35 -0.40
C VAL A 250 17.08 10.94 -0.45
N PRO A 251 16.26 10.59 -1.45
CA PRO A 251 14.87 11.03 -1.49
C PRO A 251 14.13 10.74 -0.20
N GLN A 252 13.25 11.66 0.23
CA GLN A 252 12.34 11.49 1.37
C GLN A 252 11.50 10.20 1.30
N ALA A 253 11.39 9.60 0.11
CA ALA A 253 10.72 8.32 -0.11
C ALA A 253 11.49 7.12 0.49
N PHE A 254 12.79 7.25 0.73
CA PHE A 254 13.53 6.30 1.54
C PHE A 254 13.23 6.61 3.00
N ASN A 255 12.38 5.80 3.60
CA ASN A 255 12.05 5.90 5.01
C ASN A 255 13.26 5.46 5.84
N MET A 256 14.19 6.38 6.10
CA MET A 256 15.40 6.21 6.92
C MET A 256 15.04 6.04 8.42
N THR A 257 14.10 5.14 8.71
CA THR A 257 13.71 4.80 10.06
C THR A 257 14.86 4.06 10.73
N GLY A 258 15.22 4.49 11.94
CA GLY A 258 16.19 3.77 12.76
C GLY A 258 15.70 2.35 13.02
N PRO A 259 16.59 1.36 13.20
CA PRO A 259 16.20 -0.04 13.38
C PRO A 259 15.25 -0.23 14.56
N VAL A 260 15.45 0.49 15.67
CA VAL A 260 14.56 0.44 16.84
C VAL A 260 13.18 1.00 16.51
N THR A 261 13.11 2.11 15.77
CA THR A 261 11.82 2.67 15.31
C THR A 261 11.11 1.68 14.38
N LEU A 262 11.85 0.99 13.50
CA LEU A 262 11.28 -0.01 12.61
C LEU A 262 10.71 -1.20 13.39
N VAL A 263 11.45 -1.75 14.34
CA VAL A 263 10.98 -2.81 15.24
C VAL A 263 9.70 -2.37 15.98
N LEU A 264 9.71 -1.20 16.61
CA LEU A 264 8.54 -0.69 17.33
C LEU A 264 7.33 -0.49 16.40
N LEU A 265 7.55 0.01 15.19
CA LEU A 265 6.49 0.18 14.19
C LEU A 265 5.93 -1.17 13.74
N THR A 266 6.79 -2.14 13.42
CA THR A 266 6.36 -3.48 13.01
C THR A 266 5.64 -4.21 14.14
N THR A 267 6.14 -4.12 15.38
CA THR A 267 5.52 -4.77 16.54
C THR A 267 4.18 -4.12 16.87
N SER A 268 4.09 -2.79 16.88
CA SER A 268 2.82 -2.09 17.12
C SER A 268 1.77 -2.39 16.04
N MET A 269 2.16 -2.43 14.77
CA MET A 269 1.27 -2.86 13.68
C MET A 269 0.83 -4.31 13.82
N SER A 270 1.73 -5.20 14.26
CA SER A 270 1.43 -6.62 14.49
C SER A 270 0.48 -6.83 15.67
N ILE A 271 0.65 -6.09 16.76
CA ILE A 271 -0.26 -6.12 17.90
C ILE A 271 -1.64 -5.59 17.48
N GLY A 272 -1.68 -4.47 16.77
CA GLY A 272 -2.94 -3.93 16.24
C GLY A 272 -3.63 -4.93 15.30
N PHE A 273 -2.87 -5.56 14.41
CA PHE A 273 -3.35 -6.61 13.52
C PHE A 273 -3.90 -7.80 14.29
N MET A 274 -3.16 -8.32 15.27
CA MET A 274 -3.57 -9.45 16.11
C MET A 274 -4.86 -9.14 16.88
N ILE A 275 -4.98 -7.96 17.49
CA ILE A 275 -6.20 -7.54 18.22
C ILE A 275 -7.40 -7.55 17.27
N VAL A 276 -7.23 -6.99 16.07
CA VAL A 276 -8.31 -6.95 15.09
C VAL A 276 -8.63 -8.35 14.55
N ALA A 277 -7.63 -9.16 14.23
CA ALA A 277 -7.80 -10.55 13.80
C ALA A 277 -8.55 -11.38 14.86
N THR A 278 -8.21 -11.19 16.13
CA THR A 278 -8.89 -11.84 17.27
C THR A 278 -10.33 -11.35 17.41
N ALA A 279 -10.56 -10.05 17.31
CA ALA A 279 -11.90 -9.48 17.35
C ALA A 279 -12.76 -9.96 16.17
N ILE A 280 -12.14 -10.09 15.00
CA ILE A 280 -12.72 -10.67 13.80
C ILE A 280 -13.10 -12.13 14.07
N GLU A 281 -12.19 -12.97 14.56
CA GLU A 281 -12.46 -14.40 14.82
C GLU A 281 -13.45 -14.60 15.98
N ALA A 282 -13.52 -13.68 16.95
CA ALA A 282 -14.54 -13.71 18.00
C ALA A 282 -15.93 -13.36 17.44
N ALA A 283 -16.01 -12.27 16.66
CA ALA A 283 -17.22 -11.91 15.92
C ALA A 283 -17.62 -13.04 14.96
N THR A 284 -16.62 -13.64 14.30
CA THR A 284 -16.48 -15.03 13.79
C THR A 284 -17.49 -16.06 14.22
N HIS A 285 -17.58 -16.18 15.53
CA HIS A 285 -18.30 -17.23 16.19
C HIS A 285 -19.40 -16.66 17.10
N GLN A 286 -19.77 -15.39 16.90
CA GLN A 286 -20.77 -14.65 17.68
C GLN A 286 -20.55 -14.76 19.19
N ARG A 287 -19.27 -14.80 19.61
CA ARG A 287 -18.86 -14.99 21.00
C ARG A 287 -17.96 -13.86 21.47
N TRP A 288 -17.81 -13.76 22.79
CA TRP A 288 -16.79 -12.90 23.38
C TRP A 288 -15.38 -13.43 23.05
N PRO A 289 -14.38 -12.55 22.86
CA PRO A 289 -13.01 -12.96 22.54
C PRO A 289 -12.45 -13.86 23.65
N GLN A 290 -12.06 -15.06 23.27
CA GLN A 290 -11.42 -16.01 24.18
C GLN A 290 -9.95 -16.21 23.79
N TRP A 291 -9.18 -16.85 24.67
CA TRP A 291 -7.75 -17.02 24.48
C TRP A 291 -7.38 -17.80 23.21
N HIS A 292 -8.19 -18.77 22.82
CA HIS A 292 -7.98 -19.53 21.59
C HIS A 292 -8.24 -18.70 20.33
N ASP A 293 -9.15 -17.71 20.37
CA ASP A 293 -9.34 -16.75 19.28
C ASP A 293 -8.08 -15.86 19.11
N ALA A 294 -7.39 -15.55 20.21
CA ALA A 294 -6.14 -14.80 20.17
C ALA A 294 -5.00 -15.61 19.53
N LEU A 295 -4.95 -16.93 19.79
CA LEU A 295 -4.01 -17.85 19.15
C LEU A 295 -4.29 -17.99 17.64
N ALA A 296 -5.56 -18.07 17.24
CA ALA A 296 -5.96 -18.06 15.84
C ALA A 296 -5.62 -16.70 15.16
N GLY A 297 -5.85 -15.59 15.86
CA GLY A 297 -5.49 -14.25 15.37
C GLY A 297 -3.98 -14.01 15.23
N LEU A 298 -3.14 -14.80 15.89
CA LEU A 298 -1.68 -14.78 15.75
C LEU A 298 -1.18 -15.51 14.50
N GLU A 299 -1.94 -16.44 13.94
CA GLU A 299 -1.53 -17.29 12.81
C GLU A 299 -1.12 -16.51 11.55
N PRO A 300 -1.87 -15.48 11.08
CA PRO A 300 -1.50 -14.73 9.88
C PRO A 300 -0.45 -13.63 10.13
N VAL A 301 -0.09 -13.35 11.39
CA VAL A 301 0.81 -12.24 11.75
C VAL A 301 2.19 -12.35 11.07
N PRO A 302 2.88 -13.52 11.05
CA PRO A 302 4.18 -13.63 10.40
C PRO A 302 4.15 -13.27 8.91
N GLN A 303 3.13 -13.77 8.19
CA GLN A 303 2.94 -13.49 6.77
C GLN A 303 2.66 -12.00 6.53
N PHE A 304 1.82 -11.41 7.38
CA PHE A 304 1.46 -10.00 7.32
C PHE A 304 2.66 -9.06 7.52
N ILE A 305 3.52 -9.35 8.50
CA ILE A 305 4.75 -8.59 8.76
C ILE A 305 5.63 -8.61 7.51
N CYS A 306 5.90 -9.80 6.96
CA CYS A 306 6.75 -9.96 5.79
C CYS A 306 6.19 -9.21 4.56
N MET A 307 4.88 -9.34 4.30
CA MET A 307 4.19 -8.68 3.20
C MET A 307 4.26 -7.14 3.32
N LEU A 308 3.86 -6.57 4.45
CA LEU A 308 3.87 -5.11 4.64
C LEU A 308 5.28 -4.53 4.55
N SER A 309 6.26 -5.23 5.11
CA SER A 309 7.67 -4.84 5.00
C SER A 309 8.11 -4.78 3.55
N ALA A 310 7.78 -5.79 2.73
CA ALA A 310 8.13 -5.82 1.30
C ALA A 310 7.44 -4.70 0.48
N MET A 311 6.14 -4.43 0.73
CA MET A 311 5.39 -3.38 0.02
C MET A 311 5.99 -1.98 0.20
N SER A 312 6.62 -1.72 1.35
CA SER A 312 7.20 -0.41 1.64
C SER A 312 8.52 -0.14 0.91
N LEU A 313 9.26 -1.18 0.53
CA LEU A 313 10.62 -1.07 0.01
C LEU A 313 10.71 -0.55 -1.44
N SER A 314 9.63 -0.61 -2.20
CA SER A 314 9.61 -0.19 -3.62
C SER A 314 9.17 1.26 -3.84
N GLN A 315 8.70 1.94 -2.78
CA GLN A 315 8.05 3.26 -2.88
C GLN A 315 8.96 4.34 -3.46
N TRP A 316 10.27 4.21 -3.26
CA TRP A 316 11.24 5.15 -3.81
C TRP A 316 11.27 5.16 -5.35
N LEU A 317 11.05 4.01 -6.00
CA LEU A 317 10.96 3.92 -7.47
C LEU A 317 9.68 4.53 -8.03
N VAL A 318 8.63 4.63 -7.22
CA VAL A 318 7.36 5.29 -7.58
C VAL A 318 7.47 6.80 -7.36
N ALA A 319 8.07 7.22 -6.23
CA ALA A 319 8.21 8.61 -5.83
C ALA A 319 9.47 9.28 -6.41
N ARG A 320 9.51 9.48 -7.75
CA ARG A 320 10.67 10.06 -8.47
C ARG A 320 10.74 11.59 -8.49
N ARG A 321 9.69 12.29 -8.02
CA ARG A 321 9.51 13.75 -8.14
C ARG A 321 10.73 14.57 -7.68
N ASN A 322 11.39 14.14 -6.62
CA ASN A 322 12.48 14.90 -6.02
C ASN A 322 13.86 14.51 -6.58
N TRP A 323 13.95 13.50 -7.45
CA TRP A 323 15.23 13.00 -7.95
C TRP A 323 16.01 14.04 -8.75
N PRO A 324 15.41 14.83 -9.66
CA PRO A 324 16.15 15.87 -10.38
C PRO A 324 16.76 16.89 -9.41
N PHE A 325 15.99 17.37 -8.44
CA PHE A 325 16.46 18.32 -7.43
C PHE A 325 17.59 17.75 -6.55
N LEU A 326 17.47 16.49 -6.12
CA LEU A 326 18.49 15.83 -5.31
C LEU A 326 19.76 15.55 -6.12
N PHE A 327 19.62 15.27 -7.41
CA PHE A 327 20.74 15.12 -8.31
C PHE A 327 21.46 16.45 -8.54
N THR A 328 20.72 17.54 -8.80
CA THR A 328 21.30 18.86 -9.09
C THR A 328 21.90 19.54 -7.87
N LEU A 329 21.27 19.42 -6.70
CA LEU A 329 21.73 20.04 -5.46
C LEU A 329 22.70 19.15 -4.67
N GLY A 330 22.78 17.86 -5.00
CA GLY A 330 23.57 16.88 -4.28
C GLY A 330 24.99 16.68 -4.84
N PRO A 331 25.89 16.06 -4.06
CA PRO A 331 27.30 15.86 -4.43
C PRO A 331 27.47 14.61 -5.31
N PHE A 332 26.76 14.55 -6.45
CA PHE A 332 26.71 13.36 -7.30
C PHE A 332 27.46 13.50 -8.62
N GLY A 333 27.49 14.70 -9.22
CA GLY A 333 28.19 15.03 -10.46
C GLY A 333 27.63 14.35 -11.73
N HIS A 334 27.26 13.07 -11.67
CA HIS A 334 26.83 12.27 -12.79
C HIS A 334 25.62 11.37 -12.44
N ARG A 335 24.67 11.22 -13.37
CA ARG A 335 23.42 10.46 -13.15
C ARG A 335 23.65 9.02 -12.73
N ASN A 336 24.64 8.36 -13.34
CA ASN A 336 25.06 6.99 -12.99
C ASN A 336 25.57 6.86 -11.54
N VAL A 337 26.29 7.86 -11.03
CA VAL A 337 26.77 7.86 -9.63
C VAL A 337 25.60 8.03 -8.68
N PHE A 338 24.64 8.90 -9.01
CA PHE A 338 23.40 9.05 -8.27
C PHE A 338 22.58 7.75 -8.24
N ALA A 339 22.34 7.13 -9.40
CA ALA A 339 21.59 5.88 -9.49
C ALA A 339 22.25 4.74 -8.69
N ARG A 340 23.58 4.58 -8.78
CA ARG A 340 24.32 3.59 -7.97
C ARG A 340 24.17 3.84 -6.48
N ARG A 341 24.20 5.10 -6.05
CA ARG A 341 23.99 5.45 -4.65
C ARG A 341 22.56 5.13 -4.20
N LEU A 342 21.54 5.42 -5.00
CA LEU A 342 20.16 5.03 -4.71
C LEU A 342 20.01 3.51 -4.53
N TYR A 343 20.57 2.71 -5.44
CA TYR A 343 20.52 1.24 -5.33
C TYR A 343 21.33 0.70 -4.15
N ARG A 344 22.44 1.35 -3.78
CA ARG A 344 23.20 1.00 -2.57
C ARG A 344 22.38 1.31 -1.31
N THR A 345 21.69 2.44 -1.26
CA THR A 345 20.80 2.75 -0.14
C THR A 345 19.62 1.78 -0.08
N HIS A 346 19.02 1.45 -1.24
CA HIS A 346 17.96 0.46 -1.34
C HIS A 346 18.40 -0.90 -0.80
N PHE A 347 19.58 -1.37 -1.20
CA PHE A 347 20.15 -2.63 -0.70
C PHE A 347 20.25 -2.64 0.84
N LEU A 348 20.83 -1.60 1.44
CA LEU A 348 21.00 -1.51 2.89
C LEU A 348 19.66 -1.46 3.62
N GLN A 349 18.70 -0.68 3.11
CA GLN A 349 17.37 -0.57 3.70
C GLN A 349 16.58 -1.87 3.55
N ALA A 350 16.64 -2.51 2.37
CA ALA A 350 15.98 -3.78 2.10
C ALA A 350 16.54 -4.88 2.99
N LEU A 351 17.86 -4.97 3.14
CA LEU A 351 18.52 -5.92 4.02
C LEU A 351 18.11 -5.71 5.48
N GLN A 352 18.19 -4.47 5.99
CA GLN A 352 17.78 -4.14 7.36
C GLN A 352 16.31 -4.52 7.62
N THR A 353 15.42 -4.15 6.69
CA THR A 353 13.99 -4.42 6.82
C THR A 353 13.70 -5.91 6.73
N ALA A 354 14.33 -6.62 5.79
CA ALA A 354 14.17 -8.06 5.61
C ALA A 354 14.65 -8.84 6.84
N VAL A 355 15.81 -8.49 7.42
CA VAL A 355 16.32 -9.13 8.63
C VAL A 355 15.38 -8.91 9.81
N ILE A 356 14.98 -7.66 10.07
CA ILE A 356 14.10 -7.35 11.21
C ILE A 356 12.74 -8.06 11.06
N ALA A 357 12.12 -7.94 9.88
CA ALA A 357 10.82 -8.56 9.60
C ALA A 357 10.86 -10.08 9.72
N SER A 358 11.89 -10.72 9.14
CA SER A 358 12.02 -12.19 9.14
C SER A 358 12.32 -12.72 10.54
N VAL A 359 13.15 -12.04 11.33
CA VAL A 359 13.45 -12.45 12.71
C VAL A 359 12.21 -12.33 13.59
N LEU A 360 11.43 -11.24 13.48
CA LEU A 360 10.18 -11.09 14.21
C LEU A 360 9.14 -12.14 13.79
N ALA A 361 8.94 -12.33 12.48
CA ALA A 361 8.00 -13.31 11.94
C ALA A 361 8.38 -14.76 12.35
N CYS A 362 9.67 -15.11 12.27
CA CYS A 362 10.20 -16.40 12.70
C CYS A 362 10.03 -16.60 14.22
N GLY A 363 10.32 -15.59 15.04
CA GLY A 363 10.11 -15.65 16.49
C GLY A 363 8.66 -15.92 16.86
N ILE A 364 7.71 -15.27 16.19
CA ILE A 364 6.27 -15.52 16.36
C ILE A 364 5.90 -16.95 15.90
N ALA A 365 6.45 -17.42 14.77
CA ALA A 365 6.19 -18.77 14.27
C ALA A 365 6.71 -19.88 15.19
N ILE A 366 7.89 -19.68 15.80
CA ILE A 366 8.45 -20.60 16.82
C ILE A 366 7.60 -20.55 18.08
N GLY A 367 7.25 -19.36 18.58
CA GLY A 367 6.43 -19.19 19.79
C GLY A 367 5.03 -19.84 19.68
N ARG A 368 4.48 -19.91 18.46
CA ARG A 368 3.24 -20.61 18.12
C ARG A 368 3.40 -22.14 17.99
N GLY A 369 4.62 -22.66 17.93
CA GLY A 369 4.89 -24.07 17.67
C GLY A 369 4.73 -24.51 16.21
N ALA A 370 4.58 -23.56 15.27
CA ALA A 370 4.45 -23.87 13.85
C ALA A 370 5.79 -24.05 13.13
N LEU A 371 6.89 -23.54 13.69
CA LEU A 371 8.22 -23.67 13.12
C LEU A 371 9.13 -24.39 14.13
N PRO A 372 9.66 -25.59 13.80
CA PRO A 372 10.62 -26.25 14.67
C PRO A 372 11.91 -25.40 14.80
N PRO A 373 12.47 -25.22 16.02
CA PRO A 373 13.64 -24.37 16.24
C PRO A 373 14.85 -24.75 15.37
N ALA A 374 15.02 -26.03 15.04
CA ALA A 374 16.10 -26.50 14.18
C ALA A 374 16.01 -25.98 12.73
N ARG A 375 14.80 -25.74 12.22
CA ARG A 375 14.57 -25.20 10.86
C ARG A 375 14.63 -23.68 10.83
N ALA A 376 14.55 -23.02 11.99
CA ALA A 376 14.44 -21.57 12.09
C ALA A 376 15.54 -20.80 11.36
N PRO A 377 16.84 -21.16 11.42
CA PRO A 377 17.89 -20.43 10.72
C PRO A 377 17.70 -20.47 9.20
N ALA A 378 17.42 -21.65 8.64
CA ALA A 378 17.22 -21.84 7.21
C ALA A 378 15.95 -21.14 6.71
N ALA A 379 14.84 -21.28 7.44
CA ALA A 379 13.59 -20.59 7.12
C ALA A 379 13.74 -19.07 7.18
N THR A 380 14.43 -18.54 8.20
CA THR A 380 14.69 -17.10 8.33
C THR A 380 15.49 -16.58 7.14
N LEU A 381 16.55 -17.31 6.74
CA LEU A 381 17.38 -16.92 5.60
C LEU A 381 16.59 -16.96 4.29
N ALA A 382 15.75 -17.97 4.08
CA ALA A 382 14.89 -18.07 2.92
C ALA A 382 13.87 -16.90 2.84
N VAL A 383 13.26 -16.51 3.97
CA VAL A 383 12.34 -15.36 4.02
C VAL A 383 13.09 -14.04 3.80
N ILE A 384 14.32 -13.89 4.30
CA ILE A 384 15.18 -12.73 3.98
C ILE A 384 15.40 -12.65 2.46
N CYS A 385 15.77 -13.77 1.83
CA CYS A 385 15.95 -13.85 0.38
C CYS A 385 14.64 -13.50 -0.37
N ALA A 386 13.49 -13.97 0.10
CA ALA A 386 12.18 -13.64 -0.46
C ALA A 386 11.85 -12.15 -0.41
N ILE A 387 11.99 -11.52 0.76
CA ILE A 387 11.74 -10.07 0.93
C ILE A 387 12.71 -9.25 0.09
N MET A 388 14.00 -9.61 0.09
CA MET A 388 15.00 -8.96 -0.76
C MET A 388 14.64 -9.10 -2.24
N GLY A 389 14.40 -10.32 -2.72
CA GLY A 389 13.98 -10.59 -4.09
C GLY A 389 12.76 -9.76 -4.51
N ALA A 390 11.71 -9.79 -3.70
CA ALA A 390 10.49 -9.02 -3.94
C ALA A 390 10.71 -7.51 -4.01
N SER A 391 11.68 -6.98 -3.24
CA SER A 391 12.04 -5.55 -3.27
C SER A 391 12.77 -5.14 -4.57
N TYR A 392 13.41 -6.09 -5.27
CA TYR A 392 14.11 -5.85 -6.54
C TYR A 392 13.23 -6.11 -7.77
N VAL A 393 12.13 -6.89 -7.67
CA VAL A 393 11.19 -7.13 -8.78
C VAL A 393 10.68 -5.82 -9.44
N PRO A 394 10.28 -4.77 -8.69
CA PRO A 394 9.86 -3.50 -9.30
C PRO A 394 10.97 -2.79 -10.10
N SER A 395 12.23 -3.11 -9.86
CA SER A 395 13.36 -2.56 -10.63
C SER A 395 13.44 -3.11 -12.04
N LEU A 396 12.74 -4.21 -12.36
CA LEU A 396 12.62 -4.72 -13.73
C LEU A 396 12.01 -3.68 -14.68
N THR A 397 11.17 -2.79 -14.16
CA THR A 397 10.58 -1.67 -14.91
C THR A 397 11.61 -0.73 -15.51
N VAL A 398 12.79 -0.62 -14.88
CA VAL A 398 13.86 0.29 -15.29
C VAL A 398 14.51 -0.14 -16.60
N PHE A 399 14.54 -1.44 -16.89
CA PHE A 399 15.10 -1.94 -18.14
C PHE A 399 14.21 -1.65 -19.36
N ALA A 400 12.93 -1.36 -19.12
CA ALA A 400 11.99 -1.02 -20.17
C ALA A 400 11.89 0.51 -20.32
N ALA A 401 12.84 1.09 -21.05
CA ALA A 401 13.05 2.55 -21.16
C ALA A 401 11.80 3.38 -21.54
N ARG A 402 10.82 2.80 -22.24
CA ARG A 402 9.56 3.46 -22.64
C ARG A 402 8.37 3.18 -21.71
N THR A 403 8.48 2.21 -20.79
CA THR A 403 7.37 1.72 -19.95
C THR A 403 7.69 1.70 -18.46
N ALA A 404 8.77 2.34 -18.02
CA ALA A 404 9.14 2.56 -16.61
C ALA A 404 8.16 3.51 -15.89
N ARG A 405 6.87 3.16 -15.92
CA ARG A 405 5.75 3.92 -15.39
C ARG A 405 5.53 3.58 -13.92
N PRO A 406 5.29 4.59 -13.05
CA PRO A 406 5.09 4.39 -11.63
C PRO A 406 4.04 3.32 -11.28
N GLY A 407 2.96 3.22 -12.06
CA GLY A 407 1.93 2.21 -11.77
C GLY A 407 2.32 0.77 -12.15
N LEU A 408 3.20 0.55 -13.15
CA LEU A 408 3.74 -0.80 -13.41
C LEU A 408 4.73 -1.21 -12.31
N THR A 409 5.52 -0.25 -11.81
CA THR A 409 6.35 -0.45 -10.62
C THR A 409 5.50 -0.80 -9.39
N GLN A 410 4.36 -0.11 -9.20
CA GLN A 410 3.43 -0.39 -8.12
C GLN A 410 2.77 -1.77 -8.27
N MET A 411 2.32 -2.14 -9.47
CA MET A 411 1.78 -3.47 -9.79
C MET A 411 2.76 -4.57 -9.40
N LEU A 412 3.99 -4.49 -9.92
CA LEU A 412 5.04 -5.47 -9.63
C LEU A 412 5.37 -5.53 -8.14
N SER A 413 5.33 -4.40 -7.44
CA SER A 413 5.55 -4.37 -5.99
C SER A 413 4.42 -5.02 -5.22
N THR A 414 3.17 -4.82 -5.64
CA THR A 414 2.03 -5.43 -4.97
C THR A 414 2.06 -6.94 -5.20
N VAL A 415 2.20 -7.39 -6.46
CA VAL A 415 2.31 -8.82 -6.79
C VAL A 415 3.48 -9.49 -6.07
N SER A 416 4.67 -8.90 -6.07
CA SER A 416 5.83 -9.51 -5.44
C SER A 416 5.67 -9.62 -3.91
N ALA A 417 4.99 -8.66 -3.28
CA ALA A 417 4.73 -8.70 -1.85
C ALA A 417 3.57 -9.63 -1.48
N THR A 418 2.44 -9.57 -2.19
CA THR A 418 1.23 -10.34 -1.86
C THR A 418 1.27 -11.78 -2.36
N MET A 419 1.89 -12.06 -3.51
CA MET A 419 2.08 -13.45 -3.96
C MET A 419 3.45 -13.97 -3.55
N GLY A 420 4.52 -13.24 -3.85
CA GLY A 420 5.88 -13.75 -3.65
C GLY A 420 6.23 -13.92 -2.18
N VAL A 421 6.14 -12.83 -1.40
CA VAL A 421 6.55 -12.84 0.01
C VAL A 421 5.54 -13.54 0.90
N GLN A 422 4.23 -13.37 0.68
CA GLN A 422 3.21 -14.05 1.46
C GLN A 422 3.30 -15.58 1.30
N LEU A 423 3.41 -16.08 0.06
CA LEU A 423 3.58 -17.50 -0.22
C LEU A 423 4.89 -18.04 0.36
N ALA A 424 5.99 -17.29 0.25
CA ALA A 424 7.26 -17.69 0.86
C ALA A 424 7.14 -17.77 2.39
N ALA A 425 6.50 -16.79 3.03
CA ALA A 425 6.28 -16.80 4.47
C ALA A 425 5.39 -17.97 4.89
N GLU A 426 4.34 -18.28 4.14
CA GLU A 426 3.47 -19.45 4.38
C GLU A 426 4.26 -20.76 4.29
N ILE A 427 5.02 -20.96 3.21
CA ILE A 427 5.80 -22.18 2.99
C ILE A 427 6.89 -22.37 4.04
N PHE A 428 7.69 -21.33 4.33
CA PHE A 428 8.86 -21.46 5.20
C PHE A 428 8.54 -21.35 6.70
N LEU A 429 7.48 -20.60 7.07
CA LEU A 429 7.06 -20.39 8.47
C LEU A 429 5.82 -21.19 8.87
N GLY A 430 5.26 -22.00 7.96
CA GLY A 430 4.15 -22.92 8.22
C GLY A 430 4.59 -24.24 8.84
N PRO A 431 3.65 -25.02 9.41
CA PRO A 431 3.94 -26.30 10.07
C PRO A 431 4.41 -27.40 9.12
N ASP A 432 4.05 -27.29 7.84
CA ASP A 432 4.23 -28.35 6.87
C ASP A 432 5.69 -28.53 6.41
N HIS A 433 5.92 -29.65 5.72
CA HIS A 433 7.21 -29.93 5.10
C HIS A 433 7.45 -28.96 3.94
N VAL A 434 8.63 -28.32 3.93
CA VAL A 434 9.01 -27.36 2.90
C VAL A 434 9.43 -28.11 1.64
N PRO A 435 8.76 -27.91 0.49
CA PRO A 435 9.11 -28.61 -0.73
C PRO A 435 10.49 -28.19 -1.24
N SER A 436 11.22 -29.12 -1.86
CA SER A 436 12.60 -28.91 -2.33
C SER A 436 12.75 -27.76 -3.33
N TRP A 437 11.76 -27.57 -4.20
CA TRP A 437 11.74 -26.46 -5.16
C TRP A 437 11.71 -25.09 -4.46
N ALA A 438 11.08 -24.97 -3.29
CA ALA A 438 11.00 -23.70 -2.57
C ALA A 438 12.41 -23.26 -2.12
N TRP A 439 13.24 -24.17 -1.62
CA TRP A 439 14.63 -23.89 -1.28
C TRP A 439 15.45 -23.42 -2.50
N LEU A 440 15.28 -24.08 -3.64
CA LEU A 440 15.92 -23.68 -4.90
C LEU A 440 15.47 -22.28 -5.33
N THR A 441 14.17 -21.96 -5.22
CA THR A 441 13.68 -20.61 -5.54
C THR A 441 14.27 -19.56 -4.62
N ALA A 442 14.32 -19.81 -3.30
CA ALA A 442 14.92 -18.89 -2.34
C ALA A 442 16.42 -18.65 -2.64
N ALA A 443 17.16 -19.70 -3.00
CA ALA A 443 18.55 -19.60 -3.42
C ALA A 443 18.70 -18.79 -4.72
N ALA A 444 17.80 -18.97 -5.70
CA ALA A 444 17.83 -18.26 -6.98
C ALA A 444 17.50 -16.75 -6.86
N LEU A 445 16.86 -16.32 -5.78
CA LEU A 445 16.62 -14.89 -5.54
C LEU A 445 17.91 -14.10 -5.27
N VAL A 446 18.96 -14.74 -4.77
CA VAL A 446 20.26 -14.09 -4.54
C VAL A 446 20.92 -13.66 -5.85
N PRO A 447 21.19 -14.55 -6.83
CA PRO A 447 21.74 -14.14 -8.12
C PRO A 447 20.81 -13.18 -8.86
N PHE A 448 19.48 -13.32 -8.73
CA PHE A 448 18.53 -12.34 -9.26
C PHE A 448 18.78 -10.93 -8.69
N CYS A 449 18.87 -10.78 -7.36
CA CYS A 449 19.17 -9.50 -6.72
C CYS A 449 20.51 -8.92 -7.19
N ILE A 450 21.54 -9.76 -7.32
CA ILE A 450 22.88 -9.35 -7.78
C ILE A 450 22.81 -8.80 -9.20
N VAL A 451 22.19 -9.54 -10.12
CA VAL A 451 22.03 -9.15 -11.53
C VAL A 451 21.30 -7.80 -11.62
N VAL A 452 20.16 -7.67 -10.93
CA VAL A 452 19.40 -6.42 -10.94
C VAL A 452 20.22 -5.27 -10.33
N ALA A 453 20.90 -5.48 -9.20
CA ALA A 453 21.72 -4.45 -8.56
C ALA A 453 22.92 -4.02 -9.43
N MET A 454 23.46 -4.91 -10.27
CA MET A 454 24.56 -4.60 -11.19
C MET A 454 24.09 -3.80 -12.41
N PHE A 455 22.97 -4.16 -13.03
CA PHE A 455 22.54 -3.58 -14.31
C PHE A 455 21.49 -2.48 -14.18
N ALA A 456 20.65 -2.51 -13.16
CA ALA A 456 19.57 -1.53 -13.01
C ALA A 456 20.06 -0.09 -12.77
N PRO A 457 21.19 0.19 -12.08
CA PRO A 457 21.70 1.55 -11.94
C PRO A 457 22.06 2.22 -13.28
N THR A 458 22.68 1.46 -14.19
CA THR A 458 23.08 2.00 -15.50
C THR A 458 21.87 2.21 -16.40
N ALA A 459 20.91 1.29 -16.37
CA ALA A 459 19.63 1.46 -17.04
C ALA A 459 18.83 2.66 -16.49
N LEU A 460 18.79 2.84 -15.16
CA LEU A 460 18.11 3.97 -14.51
C LEU A 460 18.76 5.30 -14.89
N ALA A 461 20.08 5.35 -15.02
CA ALA A 461 20.80 6.56 -15.40
C ALA A 461 20.54 6.98 -16.85
N ARG A 462 20.22 6.02 -17.73
CA ARG A 462 19.85 6.25 -19.14
C ARG A 462 18.38 6.58 -19.32
N ALA A 463 17.53 6.17 -18.39
CA ALA A 463 16.11 6.49 -18.43
C ALA A 463 15.88 7.99 -18.22
N ASP A 464 14.92 8.56 -18.95
CA ASP A 464 14.49 9.93 -18.72
C ASP A 464 13.85 10.04 -17.33
N TRP A 465 14.46 10.84 -16.47
CA TRP A 465 13.86 11.20 -15.22
C TRP A 465 12.85 12.31 -15.49
N PRO A 466 11.61 12.21 -15.00
CA PRO A 466 10.64 13.27 -15.20
C PRO A 466 11.20 14.59 -14.66
N ILE A 467 11.46 15.56 -15.56
CA ILE A 467 11.82 16.96 -15.21
C ILE A 467 10.58 17.68 -14.70
N GLU A 468 9.44 17.36 -15.30
CA GLU A 468 8.13 17.80 -14.84
C GLU A 468 7.58 16.77 -13.85
N PRO A 469 6.88 17.21 -12.78
CA PRO A 469 6.13 16.27 -11.95
C PRO A 469 5.31 15.37 -12.88
N PRO A 470 5.20 14.05 -12.63
CA PRO A 470 4.17 13.27 -13.31
C PRO A 470 2.89 14.09 -13.18
N ALA A 471 2.18 14.31 -14.28
CA ALA A 471 0.92 15.01 -14.23
C ALA A 471 0.04 14.19 -13.25
N LEU A 472 -0.15 14.76 -12.06
CA LEU A 472 -0.13 14.00 -10.80
C LEU A 472 -1.49 13.48 -10.39
#